data_AF-A0A1B6M280-F1
#
_entry.id   AF-A0A1B6M280-F1
#
_cell.length_a   1.000
_cell.length_b   1.000
_cell.length_c   1.000
_cell.angle_alpha   90.00
_cell.angle_beta   90.00
_cell.angle_gamma   90.00
#
_symmetry.space_group_name_H-M   'P 1'
#
loop_
_entity.id
_entity.type
_entity.pdbx_description
1 polymer ?
#
loop_
_entity_poly.entity_id
_entity_poly.type
_entity_poly.pdbx_seq_one_letter_code
_entity_poly.pdbx_strand_id
1 'polypeptide(L)'
;MIMSLAVALGLLIFSVTQTSAKENITLAPGLDIFTSLEDLLNFFRNDPSPLARQILKVFKRDCLYVNNPAFKDNTDKPFIVIIGNHRATRESVGIALASMLNGKYMTYPAPCLQRFINQMPKGTMLRRAFYFLSNYASAFYAKIQLNLRNPVVLNGYYFEQLTFSIVNSFLPDAMPAVTSEVYKFPEDLLRPDLVFFVNLSDQLMFKRVTTRNPLHWKPRTIDLYRMMQSRHPIVIQEASRFARDTASSMYNYINDHLNHRHGELHHEPRGNSCA
;
A
#
# COMPACT_ATOMS: atom_id res chain seq x y z
N MET A 1 -9.90 56.03 -56.20
CA MET A 1 -10.94 55.02 -56.50
C MET A 1 -10.30 53.66 -56.26
N ILE A 2 -10.95 52.83 -55.44
CA ILE A 2 -10.74 51.39 -55.21
C ILE A 2 -9.66 50.95 -54.20
N MET A 3 -10.17 50.16 -53.25
CA MET A 3 -9.60 49.43 -52.11
C MET A 3 -8.77 48.19 -52.51
N SER A 4 -8.14 47.59 -51.48
CA SER A 4 -7.81 46.15 -51.27
C SER A 4 -6.30 45.83 -51.35
N LEU A 5 -5.70 44.96 -50.54
CA LEU A 5 -6.16 44.12 -49.43
C LEU A 5 -4.95 43.84 -48.51
N ALA A 6 -5.17 43.69 -47.21
CA ALA A 6 -4.16 43.36 -46.20
C ALA A 6 -3.91 41.85 -46.10
N VAL A 7 -2.66 41.45 -45.76
CA VAL A 7 -2.39 40.22 -44.98
C VAL A 7 -1.21 40.52 -44.04
N ALA A 8 -1.50 40.72 -42.75
CA ALA A 8 -0.50 40.72 -41.68
C ALA A 8 -0.59 39.38 -40.96
N LEU A 9 0.49 38.60 -41.02
CA LEU A 9 0.63 37.33 -40.31
C LEU A 9 1.00 37.62 -38.85
N GLY A 10 0.03 37.58 -37.95
CA GLY A 10 0.26 37.67 -36.50
C GLY A 10 0.64 36.31 -35.93
N LEU A 11 1.88 36.19 -35.43
CA LEU A 11 2.33 35.06 -34.60
C LEU A 11 1.71 35.19 -33.20
N LEU A 12 0.66 34.40 -32.92
CA LEU A 12 0.14 34.20 -31.58
C LEU A 12 1.01 33.17 -30.85
N ILE A 13 1.87 33.63 -29.95
CA ILE A 13 2.50 32.79 -28.93
C ILE A 13 1.41 32.40 -27.94
N PHE A 14 0.93 31.15 -28.05
CA PHE A 14 0.09 30.56 -27.01
C PHE A 14 0.98 30.21 -25.81
N SER A 15 0.91 31.02 -24.77
CA SER A 15 1.38 30.66 -23.44
C SER A 15 0.54 29.49 -22.92
N VAL A 16 1.12 28.29 -22.92
CA VAL A 16 0.52 27.11 -22.28
C VAL A 16 0.65 27.31 -20.77
N THR A 17 -0.37 27.89 -20.14
CA THR A 17 -0.56 27.77 -18.70
C THR A 17 -0.99 26.34 -18.41
N GLN A 18 -0.08 25.52 -17.92
CA GLN A 18 -0.36 24.16 -17.48
C GLN A 18 -1.09 24.20 -16.13
N THR A 19 -2.39 24.48 -16.17
CA THR A 19 -3.27 24.26 -15.03
C THR A 19 -3.51 22.76 -14.90
N SER A 20 -2.86 22.14 -13.91
CA SER A 20 -3.13 20.77 -13.48
C SER A 20 -4.57 20.66 -12.98
N ALA A 21 -5.50 20.39 -13.89
CA ALA A 21 -6.87 20.01 -13.54
C ALA A 21 -6.83 18.66 -12.83
N LYS A 22 -7.16 18.65 -11.53
CA LYS A 22 -7.48 17.43 -10.80
C LYS A 22 -8.70 16.81 -11.48
N GLU A 23 -8.52 15.67 -12.16
CA GLU A 23 -9.65 14.83 -12.55
C GLU A 23 -10.37 14.41 -11.27
N ASN A 24 -11.61 14.88 -11.11
CA ASN A 24 -12.50 14.38 -10.08
C ASN A 24 -12.80 12.92 -10.41
N ILE A 25 -12.12 12.00 -9.74
CA ILE A 25 -12.43 10.57 -9.80
C ILE A 25 -13.84 10.41 -9.23
N THR A 26 -14.83 10.23 -10.10
CA THR A 26 -16.17 9.82 -9.70
C THR A 26 -16.09 8.37 -9.24
N LEU A 27 -15.81 8.16 -7.95
CA LEU A 27 -15.85 6.83 -7.34
C LEU A 27 -17.25 6.26 -7.53
N ALA A 28 -17.34 4.97 -7.88
CA ALA A 28 -18.62 4.30 -8.06
C ALA A 28 -19.51 4.48 -6.82
N PRO A 29 -20.83 4.68 -6.97
CA PRO A 29 -21.75 4.80 -5.84
C PRO A 29 -21.57 3.62 -4.86
N GLY A 30 -21.27 3.91 -3.59
CA GLY A 30 -21.07 2.89 -2.54
C GLY A 30 -19.64 2.36 -2.37
N LEU A 31 -18.66 2.91 -3.10
CA LEU A 31 -17.25 2.61 -2.87
C LEU A 31 -16.64 3.60 -1.87
N ASP A 32 -16.60 3.22 -0.59
CA ASP A 32 -15.93 4.04 0.40
C ASP A 32 -14.43 3.73 0.41
N ILE A 33 -13.63 4.53 -0.29
CA ILE A 33 -12.17 4.50 -0.25
C ILE A 33 -11.61 5.91 -0.10
N PHE A 34 -10.39 6.01 0.40
CA PHE A 34 -9.65 7.26 0.49
C PHE A 34 -8.36 7.14 -0.33
N THR A 35 -8.10 8.15 -1.16
CA THR A 35 -6.98 8.17 -2.11
C THR A 35 -5.89 9.18 -1.76
N SER A 36 -6.08 9.99 -0.71
CA SER A 36 -5.06 10.91 -0.18
C SER A 36 -5.15 11.07 1.34
N LEU A 37 -4.06 11.52 1.95
CA LEU A 37 -4.02 11.91 3.36
C LEU A 37 -4.93 13.10 3.63
N GLU A 38 -4.95 14.08 2.74
CA GLU A 38 -5.72 15.30 2.96
C GLU A 38 -7.23 15.02 3.00
N ASP A 39 -7.74 14.12 2.15
CA ASP A 39 -9.14 13.69 2.19
C ASP A 39 -9.49 12.99 3.50
N LEU A 40 -8.59 12.15 4.01
CA LEU A 40 -8.75 11.51 5.32
C LEU A 40 -8.76 12.54 6.44
N LEU A 41 -7.82 13.48 6.44
CA LEU A 41 -7.76 14.51 7.46
C LEU A 41 -9.02 15.39 7.43
N ASN A 42 -9.54 15.72 6.24
CA ASN A 42 -10.79 16.44 6.09
C ASN A 42 -12.00 15.66 6.60
N PHE A 43 -12.08 14.36 6.30
CA PHE A 43 -13.10 13.48 6.88
C PHE A 43 -13.08 13.55 8.41
N PHE A 44 -11.91 13.36 9.03
CA PHE A 44 -11.78 13.38 10.50
C PHE A 44 -12.04 14.76 11.13
N ARG A 45 -11.75 15.86 10.43
CA ARG A 45 -12.06 17.23 10.89
C ARG A 45 -13.56 17.50 10.90
N ASN A 46 -14.27 16.97 9.91
CA ASN A 46 -15.70 17.23 9.69
C ASN A 46 -16.62 16.20 10.38
N ASP A 47 -16.09 15.05 10.80
CA ASP A 47 -16.86 14.06 11.56
C ASP A 47 -17.19 14.59 12.97
N PRO A 48 -18.48 14.64 13.37
CA PRO A 48 -18.90 15.23 14.64
C PRO A 48 -18.52 14.37 15.86
N SER A 49 -18.12 13.12 15.65
CA SER A 49 -17.81 12.16 16.71
C SER A 49 -16.64 12.63 17.58
N PRO A 50 -16.77 12.59 18.93
CA PRO A 50 -15.64 12.80 19.82
C PRO A 50 -14.48 11.84 19.55
N LEU A 51 -14.78 10.62 19.10
CA LEU A 51 -13.79 9.60 18.77
C LEU A 51 -12.94 10.01 17.55
N ALA A 52 -13.56 10.59 16.53
CA ALA A 52 -12.85 11.10 15.36
C ALA A 52 -11.86 12.20 15.74
N ARG A 53 -12.28 13.16 16.59
CA ARG A 53 -11.40 14.22 17.11
C ARG A 53 -10.23 13.66 17.92
N GLN A 54 -10.46 12.65 18.75
CA GLN A 54 -9.40 12.00 19.53
C GLN A 54 -8.39 11.28 18.63
N ILE A 55 -8.86 10.52 17.63
CA ILE A 55 -8.01 9.84 16.65
C ILE A 55 -7.14 10.86 15.91
N LEU A 56 -7.74 11.93 15.40
CA LEU A 56 -7.02 12.97 14.65
C LEU A 56 -5.93 13.63 15.51
N LYS A 57 -6.26 13.94 16.78
CA LYS A 57 -5.30 14.52 17.73
C LYS A 57 -4.12 13.58 17.96
N VAL A 58 -4.39 12.30 18.20
CA VAL A 58 -3.36 11.28 18.42
C VAL A 58 -2.53 11.05 17.16
N PHE A 59 -3.15 10.99 15.99
CA PHE A 59 -2.43 10.85 14.72
C PHE A 59 -1.40 11.95 14.53
N LYS A 60 -1.83 13.21 14.68
CA LYS A 60 -0.95 14.37 14.50
C LYS A 60 0.15 14.47 15.54
N ARG A 61 -0.14 14.15 16.80
CA ARG A 61 0.80 14.34 17.92
C ARG A 61 1.70 13.13 18.18
N ASP A 62 1.13 11.92 18.14
CA ASP A 62 1.78 10.70 18.63
C ASP A 62 2.29 9.82 17.49
N CYS A 63 1.70 9.90 16.27
CA CYS A 63 2.18 9.09 15.14
C CYS A 63 3.23 9.83 14.30
N LEU A 64 3.06 11.14 14.10
CA LEU A 64 3.94 11.98 13.27
C LEU A 64 4.92 12.78 14.14
N TYR A 65 5.68 12.09 14.99
CA TYR A 65 6.48 12.72 16.04
C TYR A 65 7.88 13.20 15.58
N VAL A 66 8.25 12.99 14.32
CA VAL A 66 9.55 13.44 13.76
C VAL A 66 9.35 14.19 12.45
N ASN A 67 9.43 15.52 12.47
CA ASN A 67 9.62 16.29 11.25
C ASN A 67 11.12 16.38 10.97
N ASN A 68 11.70 15.40 10.27
CA ASN A 68 13.10 15.48 9.85
C ASN A 68 13.20 15.67 8.32
N PRO A 69 13.59 16.86 7.83
CA PRO A 69 13.82 17.10 6.41
C PRO A 69 14.96 16.27 5.81
N ALA A 70 15.74 15.55 6.63
CA ALA A 70 16.81 14.67 6.17
C ALA A 70 16.37 13.26 5.76
N PHE A 71 15.07 12.91 5.85
CA PHE A 71 14.63 11.60 5.38
C PHE A 71 14.69 11.53 3.86
N LYS A 72 15.54 10.62 3.36
CA LYS A 72 15.58 10.31 1.94
C LYS A 72 14.29 9.61 1.55
N ASP A 73 13.76 9.97 0.39
CA ASP A 73 12.60 9.31 -0.21
C ASP A 73 12.95 7.94 -0.77
N ASN A 74 14.22 7.73 -1.12
CA ASN A 74 14.73 6.45 -1.60
C ASN A 74 15.82 5.91 -0.66
N THR A 75 15.66 4.65 -0.25
CA THR A 75 16.62 3.95 0.62
C THR A 75 16.95 2.60 0.01
N ASP A 76 18.20 2.16 0.11
CA ASP A 76 18.66 0.84 -0.36
C ASP A 76 18.07 -0.35 0.42
N LYS A 77 17.17 -0.10 1.38
CA LYS A 77 16.55 -1.12 2.21
C LYS A 77 15.11 -1.34 1.74
N PRO A 78 14.66 -2.60 1.61
CA PRO A 78 13.36 -2.87 1.05
C PRO A 78 12.25 -2.56 2.06
N PHE A 79 11.16 -2.01 1.55
CA PHE A 79 9.88 -1.91 2.23
C PHE A 79 8.92 -3.00 1.71
N ILE A 80 8.74 -4.04 2.50
CA ILE A 80 7.91 -5.20 2.19
C ILE A 80 6.61 -5.13 2.97
N VAL A 81 5.49 -5.36 2.29
CA VAL A 81 4.19 -5.53 2.92
C VAL A 81 3.77 -7.00 2.85
N ILE A 82 3.22 -7.51 3.95
CA ILE A 82 2.59 -8.83 4.01
C ILE A 82 1.12 -8.65 4.32
N ILE A 83 0.29 -9.28 3.50
CA ILE A 83 -1.16 -9.40 3.65
C ILE A 83 -1.52 -10.88 3.50
N GLY A 84 -2.77 -11.26 3.79
CA GLY A 84 -3.14 -12.67 3.66
C GLY A 84 -4.48 -12.98 4.31
N ASN A 85 -5.01 -14.15 3.97
CA ASN A 85 -6.34 -14.61 4.40
C ASN A 85 -6.36 -15.33 5.76
N HIS A 86 -5.20 -15.49 6.41
CA HIS A 86 -5.10 -16.03 7.75
C HIS A 86 -4.11 -15.22 8.60
N ARG A 87 -4.64 -14.53 9.63
CA ARG A 87 -3.89 -13.55 10.44
C ARG A 87 -2.69 -14.16 11.17
N ALA A 88 -2.88 -15.30 11.86
CA ALA A 88 -1.81 -15.91 12.64
C ALA A 88 -0.67 -16.43 11.74
N THR A 89 -1.01 -16.98 10.57
CA THR A 89 -0.01 -17.46 9.60
C THR A 89 0.81 -16.30 9.05
N ARG A 90 0.16 -15.25 8.54
CA ARG A 90 0.88 -14.11 7.96
C ARG A 90 1.72 -13.34 8.99
N GLU A 91 1.29 -13.30 10.25
CA GLU A 91 2.08 -12.74 11.36
C GLU A 91 3.33 -13.57 11.63
N SER A 92 3.20 -14.88 11.76
CA SER A 92 4.34 -15.78 11.99
C SER A 92 5.34 -15.74 10.81
N VAL A 93 4.83 -15.73 9.58
CA VAL A 93 5.64 -15.60 8.36
C VAL A 93 6.34 -14.25 8.31
N GLY A 94 5.65 -13.15 8.64
CA GLY A 94 6.24 -11.81 8.61
C GLY A 94 7.32 -11.58 9.66
N ILE A 95 7.16 -12.14 10.86
CA ILE A 95 8.21 -12.12 11.88
C ILE A 95 9.44 -12.90 11.40
N ALA A 96 9.23 -14.10 10.85
CA ALA A 96 10.32 -14.91 10.31
C ALA A 96 11.04 -14.21 9.15
N LEU A 97 10.31 -13.60 8.22
CA LEU A 97 10.89 -12.88 7.09
C LEU A 97 11.69 -11.65 7.55
N ALA A 98 11.16 -10.87 8.48
CA ALA A 98 11.87 -9.71 9.03
C ALA A 98 13.19 -10.15 9.69
N SER A 99 13.19 -11.27 10.42
CA SER A 99 14.41 -11.83 10.99
C SER A 99 15.42 -12.25 9.92
N MET A 100 14.99 -12.85 8.81
CA MET A 100 15.88 -13.24 7.70
C MET A 100 16.49 -12.03 6.99
N LEU A 101 15.73 -10.92 6.89
CA LEU A 101 16.21 -9.67 6.32
C LEU A 101 17.07 -8.84 7.29
N ASN A 102 17.26 -9.31 8.54
CA ASN A 102 17.83 -8.51 9.63
C ASN A 102 17.13 -7.13 9.75
N GLY A 103 15.81 -7.15 9.63
CA GLY A 103 14.94 -5.98 9.54
C GLY A 103 13.91 -5.88 10.66
N LYS A 104 13.03 -4.89 10.54
CA LYS A 104 11.98 -4.60 11.49
C LYS A 104 10.65 -5.18 11.03
N TYR A 105 10.07 -6.06 11.85
CA TYR A 105 8.66 -6.40 11.73
C TYR A 105 7.78 -5.31 12.36
N MET A 106 6.75 -4.89 11.63
CA MET A 106 5.80 -3.88 12.05
C MET A 106 4.36 -4.40 11.92
N THR A 107 3.51 -3.99 12.86
CA THR A 107 2.10 -4.35 12.89
C THR A 107 1.22 -3.20 12.40
N TYR A 108 0.04 -3.56 11.91
CA TYR A 108 -1.01 -2.65 11.50
C TYR A 108 -2.31 -2.90 12.29
N PRO A 109 -3.04 -1.86 12.71
CA PRO A 109 -2.67 -0.43 12.73
C PRO A 109 -1.39 -0.09 13.49
N ALA A 110 -0.79 1.06 13.17
CA ALA A 110 0.40 1.58 13.84
C ALA A 110 0.20 1.68 15.37
N PRO A 111 1.24 1.41 16.20
CA PRO A 111 1.12 1.36 17.66
C PRO A 111 0.41 2.56 18.31
N CYS A 112 0.68 3.79 17.83
CA CYS A 112 0.05 5.03 18.31
C CYS A 112 -1.50 5.02 18.21
N LEU A 113 -2.07 4.23 17.29
CA LEU A 113 -3.52 4.15 17.02
C LEU A 113 -4.18 2.88 17.55
N GLN A 114 -3.42 1.89 18.03
CA GLN A 114 -3.97 0.58 18.41
C GLN A 114 -5.05 0.64 19.50
N ARG A 115 -4.94 1.61 20.43
CA ARG A 115 -5.94 1.86 21.49
C ARG A 115 -7.37 2.11 20.98
N PHE A 116 -7.52 2.51 19.73
CA PHE A 116 -8.82 2.84 19.14
C PHE A 116 -9.50 1.64 18.45
N ILE A 117 -8.79 0.54 18.19
CA ILE A 117 -9.31 -0.61 17.42
C ILE A 117 -10.62 -1.14 18.00
N ASN A 118 -10.65 -1.34 19.33
CA ASN A 118 -11.82 -1.89 20.02
C ASN A 118 -12.97 -0.88 20.17
N GLN A 119 -12.70 0.40 19.94
CA GLN A 119 -13.69 1.47 20.01
C GLN A 119 -14.36 1.73 18.65
N MET A 120 -13.83 1.17 17.55
CA MET A 120 -14.33 1.42 16.19
C MET A 120 -15.70 0.77 15.93
N PRO A 121 -16.76 1.55 15.70
CA PRO A 121 -18.08 0.99 15.38
C PRO A 121 -18.04 0.23 14.06
N LYS A 122 -18.50 -1.03 14.06
CA LYS A 122 -18.51 -1.88 12.87
C LYS A 122 -19.39 -1.25 11.77
N GLY A 123 -19.00 -1.44 10.51
CA GLY A 123 -19.77 -0.99 9.35
C GLY A 123 -19.83 0.53 9.12
N THR A 124 -19.13 1.35 9.92
CA THR A 124 -19.16 2.80 9.77
C THR A 124 -18.05 3.34 8.87
N MET A 125 -18.31 4.49 8.23
CA MET A 125 -17.29 5.25 7.49
C MET A 125 -16.11 5.63 8.38
N LEU A 126 -16.36 6.02 9.64
CA LEU A 126 -15.32 6.35 10.61
C LEU A 126 -14.34 5.19 10.81
N ARG A 127 -14.84 3.96 10.95
CA ARG A 127 -13.97 2.77 11.07
C ARG A 127 -13.15 2.56 9.80
N ARG A 128 -13.72 2.82 8.62
CA ARG A 128 -13.00 2.68 7.36
C ARG A 128 -11.90 3.74 7.23
N ALA A 129 -12.24 5.00 7.47
CA ALA A 129 -11.29 6.12 7.51
C ALA A 129 -10.16 5.88 8.53
N PHE A 130 -10.46 5.30 9.69
CA PHE A 130 -9.45 4.95 10.70
C PHE A 130 -8.39 3.99 10.18
N TYR A 131 -8.81 2.95 9.45
CA TYR A 131 -7.88 2.00 8.87
C TYR A 131 -7.06 2.63 7.73
N PHE A 132 -7.68 3.42 6.85
CA PHE A 132 -6.93 4.16 5.83
C PHE A 132 -5.95 5.18 6.43
N LEU A 133 -6.32 5.92 7.49
CA LEU A 133 -5.42 6.82 8.23
C LEU A 133 -4.25 6.06 8.87
N SER A 134 -4.50 4.84 9.34
CA SER A 134 -3.47 3.98 9.92
C SER A 134 -2.40 3.56 8.90
N ASN A 135 -2.71 3.55 7.60
CA ASN A 135 -1.70 3.35 6.56
C ASN A 135 -0.68 4.49 6.58
N TYR A 136 -1.11 5.75 6.66
CA TYR A 136 -0.20 6.90 6.72
C TYR A 136 0.65 6.93 7.98
N ALA A 137 0.09 6.55 9.14
CA ALA A 137 0.87 6.40 10.37
C ALA A 137 1.94 5.31 10.24
N SER A 138 1.57 4.17 9.62
CA SER A 138 2.50 3.06 9.40
C SER A 138 3.57 3.41 8.35
N ALA A 139 3.20 4.16 7.31
CA ALA A 139 4.08 4.68 6.27
C ALA A 139 5.18 5.56 6.86
N PHE A 140 4.78 6.50 7.72
CA PHE A 140 5.70 7.40 8.40
C PHE A 140 6.69 6.62 9.29
N TYR A 141 6.20 5.66 10.06
CA TYR A 141 7.08 4.84 10.90
C TYR A 141 8.01 3.94 10.06
N ALA A 142 7.53 3.40 8.94
CA ALA A 142 8.36 2.65 8.00
C ALA A 142 9.47 3.53 7.41
N LYS A 143 9.13 4.76 6.99
CA LYS A 143 10.11 5.74 6.47
C LYS A 143 11.24 6.01 7.47
N ILE A 144 10.93 6.11 8.76
CA ILE A 144 11.94 6.24 9.82
C ILE A 144 12.87 5.02 9.84
N GLN A 145 12.31 3.80 9.86
CA GLN A 145 13.11 2.57 9.92
C GLN A 145 14.01 2.40 8.69
N LEU A 146 13.50 2.70 7.51
CA LEU A 146 14.25 2.66 6.25
C LEU A 146 15.43 3.64 6.26
N ASN A 147 15.21 4.86 6.78
CA ASN A 147 16.29 5.85 6.93
C ASN A 147 17.32 5.47 7.99
N LEU A 148 16.94 4.66 8.98
CA LEU A 148 17.85 4.00 9.92
C LEU A 148 18.53 2.74 9.34
N ARG A 149 18.41 2.51 8.03
CA ARG A 149 18.97 1.36 7.29
C ARG A 149 18.40 0.01 7.75
N ASN A 150 17.19 -0.02 8.29
CA ASN A 150 16.47 -1.25 8.61
C ASN A 150 15.51 -1.61 7.46
N PRO A 151 15.63 -2.79 6.83
CA PRO A 151 14.54 -3.35 6.02
C PRO A 151 13.24 -3.40 6.84
N VAL A 152 12.10 -3.16 6.19
CA VAL A 152 10.81 -3.15 6.87
C VAL A 152 9.92 -4.26 6.31
N VAL A 153 9.31 -5.03 7.21
CA VAL A 153 8.23 -5.96 6.89
C VAL A 153 6.98 -5.53 7.67
N LEU A 154 5.99 -4.98 6.96
CA LEU A 154 4.74 -4.48 7.54
C LEU A 154 3.58 -5.45 7.28
N ASN A 155 2.93 -5.93 8.34
CA ASN A 155 1.77 -6.83 8.25
C ASN A 155 0.46 -6.03 8.17
N GLY A 156 -0.06 -5.82 6.96
CA GLY A 156 -1.26 -5.04 6.68
C GLY A 156 -0.95 -3.62 6.20
N TYR A 157 -1.59 -3.20 5.11
CA TYR A 157 -1.40 -1.86 4.54
C TYR A 157 -2.55 -1.48 3.58
N TYR A 158 -2.30 -0.57 2.63
CA TYR A 158 -3.29 -0.04 1.69
C TYR A 158 -4.13 -1.10 0.97
N PHE A 159 -3.48 -2.08 0.33
CA PHE A 159 -4.20 -3.08 -0.48
C PHE A 159 -5.15 -3.97 0.33
N GLU A 160 -4.90 -4.15 1.62
CA GLU A 160 -5.84 -4.88 2.50
C GLU A 160 -7.16 -4.09 2.64
N GLN A 161 -7.08 -2.77 2.80
CA GLN A 161 -8.26 -1.92 2.93
C GLN A 161 -8.97 -1.73 1.60
N LEU A 162 -8.21 -1.53 0.51
CA LEU A 162 -8.77 -1.44 -0.83
C LEU A 162 -9.53 -2.72 -1.20
N THR A 163 -8.92 -3.89 -1.01
CA THR A 163 -9.54 -5.18 -1.29
C THR A 163 -10.79 -5.41 -0.44
N PHE A 164 -10.72 -5.07 0.85
CA PHE A 164 -11.88 -5.15 1.73
C PHE A 164 -13.03 -4.26 1.22
N SER A 165 -12.76 -3.02 0.82
CA SER A 165 -13.79 -2.13 0.26
C SER A 165 -14.40 -2.70 -1.02
N ILE A 166 -13.57 -3.13 -1.97
CA ILE A 166 -14.03 -3.64 -3.27
C ILE A 166 -14.85 -4.93 -3.13
N VAL A 167 -14.35 -5.91 -2.38
CA VAL A 167 -15.03 -7.21 -2.23
C VAL A 167 -16.39 -7.07 -1.53
N ASN A 168 -16.55 -6.08 -0.65
CA ASN A 168 -17.82 -5.81 0.03
C ASN A 168 -18.75 -4.88 -0.74
N SER A 169 -18.25 -4.03 -1.64
CA SER A 169 -19.06 -3.07 -2.40
C SER A 169 -19.59 -3.62 -3.72
N PHE A 170 -18.93 -4.63 -4.32
CA PHE A 170 -19.31 -5.16 -5.63
C PHE A 170 -19.66 -6.65 -5.58
N LEU A 171 -20.43 -7.13 -6.56
CA LEU A 171 -20.58 -8.55 -6.87
C LEU A 171 -19.38 -9.04 -7.72
N PRO A 172 -19.10 -10.36 -7.80
CA PRO A 172 -17.97 -10.88 -8.57
C PRO A 172 -17.93 -10.44 -10.05
N ASP A 173 -19.08 -10.37 -10.70
CA ASP A 173 -19.29 -9.99 -12.11
C ASP A 173 -19.39 -8.48 -12.33
N ALA A 174 -19.47 -7.70 -11.25
CA ALA A 174 -19.57 -6.24 -11.27
C ALA A 174 -18.29 -5.55 -10.76
N MET A 175 -17.17 -6.28 -10.70
CA MET A 175 -15.89 -5.70 -10.28
C MET A 175 -15.39 -4.65 -11.28
N PRO A 176 -14.86 -3.51 -10.83
CA PRO A 176 -14.21 -2.55 -11.72
C PRO A 176 -13.07 -3.21 -12.51
N ALA A 177 -12.84 -2.76 -13.74
CA ALA A 177 -11.69 -3.19 -14.52
C ALA A 177 -10.38 -2.79 -13.84
N VAL A 178 -9.33 -3.61 -13.92
CA VAL A 178 -8.02 -3.34 -13.26
C VAL A 178 -7.35 -2.03 -13.70
N THR A 179 -7.69 -1.56 -14.89
CA THR A 179 -7.23 -0.28 -15.45
C THR A 179 -7.92 0.92 -14.79
N SER A 180 -9.02 0.72 -14.06
CA SER A 180 -9.74 1.76 -13.34
C SER A 180 -8.86 2.44 -12.28
N GLU A 181 -9.08 3.74 -12.10
CA GLU A 181 -8.39 4.56 -11.09
C GLU A 181 -8.68 4.12 -9.65
N VAL A 182 -9.74 3.34 -9.42
CA VAL A 182 -10.02 2.71 -8.12
C VAL A 182 -8.83 1.87 -7.62
N TYR A 183 -8.04 1.28 -8.52
CA TYR A 183 -6.87 0.47 -8.16
C TYR A 183 -5.59 1.28 -8.03
N LYS A 184 -5.60 2.60 -8.30
CA LYS A 184 -4.39 3.42 -8.22
C LYS A 184 -3.92 3.50 -6.76
N PHE A 185 -2.62 3.25 -6.57
CA PHE A 185 -1.99 3.43 -5.27
C PHE A 185 -1.84 4.95 -4.97
N PRO A 186 -2.18 5.43 -3.77
CA PRO A 186 -2.08 6.84 -3.40
C PRO A 186 -0.69 7.41 -3.63
N GLU A 187 -0.58 8.56 -4.29
CA GLU A 187 0.71 9.17 -4.65
C GLU A 187 1.45 9.73 -3.43
N ASP A 188 0.71 10.13 -2.38
CA ASP A 188 1.22 10.70 -1.14
C ASP A 188 1.46 9.65 -0.04
N LEU A 189 1.30 8.36 -0.36
CA LEU A 189 1.57 7.25 0.55
C LEU A 189 2.89 6.56 0.18
N LEU A 190 3.66 6.12 1.18
CA LEU A 190 4.90 5.39 0.95
C LEU A 190 4.60 4.08 0.19
N ARG A 191 5.14 3.95 -1.03
CA ARG A 191 4.94 2.77 -1.86
C ARG A 191 5.85 1.62 -1.38
N PRO A 192 5.32 0.40 -1.18
CA PRO A 192 6.14 -0.78 -0.92
C PRO A 192 6.87 -1.26 -2.18
N ASP A 193 8.06 -1.80 -2.00
CA ASP A 193 8.83 -2.44 -3.07
C ASP A 193 8.16 -3.73 -3.54
N LEU A 194 7.60 -4.50 -2.59
CA LEU A 194 6.87 -5.74 -2.83
C LEU A 194 5.74 -5.91 -1.81
N VAL A 195 4.67 -6.54 -2.26
CA VAL A 195 3.51 -6.91 -1.45
C VAL A 195 3.30 -8.42 -1.58
N PHE A 196 3.47 -9.17 -0.50
CA PHE A 196 3.14 -10.59 -0.49
C PHE A 196 1.73 -10.81 0.03
N PHE A 197 0.90 -11.51 -0.76
CA PHE A 197 -0.33 -12.11 -0.27
C PHE A 197 -0.08 -13.56 0.12
N VAL A 198 -0.04 -13.82 1.44
CA VAL A 198 0.12 -15.15 2.02
C VAL A 198 -1.23 -15.86 2.00
N ASN A 199 -1.39 -16.81 1.08
CA ASN A 199 -2.57 -17.64 0.95
C ASN A 199 -2.43 -18.91 1.80
N LEU A 200 -3.23 -19.04 2.85
CA LEU A 200 -3.38 -20.32 3.53
C LEU A 200 -4.48 -21.14 2.84
N SER A 201 -4.08 -22.17 2.09
CA SER A 201 -5.01 -23.08 1.44
C SER A 201 -5.99 -23.71 2.43
N ASP A 202 -7.21 -23.99 1.97
CA ASP A 202 -8.21 -24.66 2.79
C ASP A 202 -7.85 -26.10 3.12
N GLN A 203 -6.97 -26.73 2.34
CA GLN A 203 -6.44 -28.06 2.64
C GLN A 203 -5.61 -28.08 3.93
N LEU A 204 -4.94 -26.98 4.24
CA LEU A 204 -4.15 -26.83 5.48
C LEU A 204 -5.02 -26.43 6.67
N MET A 205 -6.28 -26.05 6.43
CA MET A 205 -7.26 -25.78 7.46
C MET A 205 -8.09 -27.04 7.68
N PHE A 206 -8.00 -27.67 8.85
CA PHE A 206 -8.87 -28.80 9.22
C PHE A 206 -10.35 -28.37 9.16
N LYS A 207 -11.01 -28.54 8.01
CA LYS A 207 -12.43 -28.24 7.81
C LYS A 207 -13.08 -29.38 7.04
N ARG A 208 -14.21 -29.89 7.58
CA ARG A 208 -15.08 -30.82 6.87
C ARG A 208 -15.52 -30.18 5.55
N VAL A 209 -15.36 -30.93 4.45
CA VAL A 209 -15.68 -30.46 3.09
C VAL A 209 -17.18 -30.18 3.02
N THR A 210 -17.55 -28.90 2.94
CA THR A 210 -18.89 -28.45 2.56
C THR A 210 -18.76 -27.49 1.38
N THR A 211 -19.76 -27.49 0.49
CA THR A 211 -19.84 -26.52 -0.61
C THR A 211 -19.88 -25.10 -0.04
N ARG A 212 -18.88 -24.29 -0.38
CA ARG A 212 -18.81 -22.89 0.06
C ARG A 212 -19.71 -22.03 -0.81
N ASN A 213 -20.36 -21.05 -0.20
CA ASN A 213 -21.12 -20.02 -0.92
C ASN A 213 -20.21 -19.34 -1.98
N PRO A 214 -20.63 -19.18 -3.24
CA PRO A 214 -19.87 -18.45 -4.26
C PRO A 214 -19.51 -17.00 -3.86
N LEU A 215 -20.30 -16.37 -2.99
CA LEU A 215 -20.04 -15.05 -2.41
C LEU A 215 -19.01 -15.08 -1.26
N HIS A 216 -18.42 -16.25 -0.96
CA HIS A 216 -17.40 -16.37 0.05
C HIS A 216 -16.21 -15.46 -0.30
N TRP A 217 -15.82 -14.62 0.66
CA TRP A 217 -14.86 -13.54 0.45
C TRP A 217 -13.47 -14.02 -0.01
N LYS A 218 -13.04 -15.22 0.39
CA LYS A 218 -11.68 -15.73 0.17
C LYS A 218 -11.30 -15.90 -1.31
N PRO A 219 -12.03 -16.68 -2.15
CA PRO A 219 -11.72 -16.79 -3.58
C PRO A 219 -11.77 -15.43 -4.26
N ARG A 220 -12.80 -14.62 -3.97
CA ARG A 220 -12.97 -13.27 -4.50
C ARG A 220 -11.78 -12.35 -4.19
N THR A 221 -11.24 -12.46 -2.98
CA THR A 221 -10.04 -11.73 -2.54
C THR A 221 -8.80 -12.17 -3.32
N ILE A 222 -8.59 -13.49 -3.48
CA ILE A 222 -7.44 -14.03 -4.22
C ILE A 222 -7.49 -13.61 -5.69
N ASP A 223 -8.65 -13.73 -6.33
CA ASP A 223 -8.83 -13.37 -7.74
C ASP A 223 -8.61 -11.86 -7.97
N LEU A 224 -9.05 -11.02 -7.02
CA LEU A 224 -8.74 -9.59 -7.07
C LEU A 224 -7.23 -9.32 -6.95
N TYR A 225 -6.52 -10.02 -6.06
CA TYR A 225 -5.07 -9.88 -5.97
C TYR A 225 -4.37 -10.33 -7.25
N ARG A 226 -4.78 -11.45 -7.85
CA ARG A 226 -4.27 -11.93 -9.16
C ARG A 226 -4.43 -10.87 -10.24
N MET A 227 -5.62 -10.28 -10.33
CA MET A 227 -5.92 -9.21 -11.26
C MET A 227 -4.96 -8.02 -11.04
N MET A 228 -4.80 -7.58 -9.79
CA MET A 228 -3.94 -6.44 -9.42
C MET A 228 -2.43 -6.69 -9.64
N GLN A 229 -1.96 -7.95 -9.77
CA GLN A 229 -0.54 -8.24 -10.08
C GLN A 229 -0.08 -7.61 -11.40
N SER A 230 -1.01 -7.35 -12.33
CA SER A 230 -0.71 -6.69 -13.61
C SER A 230 -0.30 -5.21 -13.47
N ARG A 231 -0.66 -4.56 -12.36
CA ARG A 231 -0.43 -3.11 -12.12
C ARG A 231 0.45 -2.83 -10.90
N HIS A 232 0.59 -3.79 -9.99
CA HIS A 232 1.24 -3.60 -8.70
C HIS A 232 2.22 -4.74 -8.38
N PRO A 233 3.26 -4.49 -7.55
CA PRO A 233 4.28 -5.48 -7.21
C PRO A 233 3.75 -6.50 -6.18
N ILE A 234 2.66 -7.19 -6.52
CA ILE A 234 1.96 -8.16 -5.67
C ILE A 234 2.39 -9.56 -6.06
N VAL A 235 2.78 -10.35 -5.06
CA VAL A 235 3.17 -11.75 -5.20
C VAL A 235 2.25 -12.60 -4.33
N ILE A 236 1.58 -13.57 -4.93
CA ILE A 236 0.78 -14.55 -4.19
C ILE A 236 1.71 -15.67 -3.74
N GLN A 237 1.85 -15.84 -2.43
CA GLN A 237 2.67 -16.87 -1.81
C GLN A 237 1.76 -17.87 -1.10
N GLU A 238 1.79 -19.13 -1.55
CA GLU A 238 1.13 -20.20 -0.81
C GLU A 238 1.86 -20.45 0.52
N ALA A 239 1.09 -20.48 1.60
CA ALA A 239 1.62 -20.78 2.92
C ALA A 239 1.90 -22.27 3.03
N SER A 240 3.10 -22.61 3.49
CA SER A 240 3.42 -23.95 3.95
C SER A 240 2.94 -24.17 5.39
N ARG A 241 3.11 -25.41 5.89
CA ARG A 241 2.82 -25.76 7.29
C ARG A 241 3.69 -24.98 8.28
N PHE A 242 4.93 -24.66 7.90
CA PHE A 242 5.89 -23.98 8.76
C PHE A 242 6.15 -22.56 8.27
N ALA A 243 5.96 -21.57 9.15
CA ALA A 243 6.12 -20.16 8.78
C ALA A 243 7.52 -19.85 8.19
N ARG A 244 8.55 -20.54 8.68
CA ARG A 244 9.93 -20.36 8.21
C ARG A 244 10.12 -20.77 6.75
N ASP A 245 9.47 -21.83 6.28
CA ASP A 245 9.65 -22.28 4.89
C ASP A 245 9.01 -21.29 3.91
N THR A 246 7.81 -20.81 4.27
CA THR A 246 7.13 -19.73 3.53
C THR A 246 7.98 -18.46 3.51
N ALA A 247 8.54 -18.06 4.67
CA ALA A 247 9.42 -16.89 4.76
C ALA A 247 10.71 -17.06 3.96
N SER A 248 11.28 -18.27 3.91
CA SER A 248 12.49 -18.56 3.12
C SER A 248 12.23 -18.42 1.62
N SER A 249 11.07 -18.92 1.14
CA SER A 249 10.62 -18.72 -0.24
C SER A 249 10.49 -17.23 -0.59
N MET A 250 9.85 -16.46 0.29
CA MET A 250 9.70 -15.00 0.11
C MET A 250 11.05 -14.27 0.15
N TYR A 251 11.96 -14.67 1.03
CA TYR A 251 13.30 -14.11 1.15
C TYR A 251 14.12 -14.34 -0.13
N ASN A 252 14.09 -15.55 -0.68
CA ASN A 252 14.75 -15.85 -1.95
C ASN A 252 14.17 -15.01 -3.09
N TYR A 253 12.83 -14.90 -3.17
CA TYR A 253 12.17 -14.04 -4.15
C TYR A 253 12.63 -12.58 -4.04
N ILE A 254 12.71 -12.03 -2.83
CA ILE A 254 13.21 -10.68 -2.58
C ILE A 254 14.64 -10.53 -3.11
N ASN A 255 15.52 -11.49 -2.80
CA ASN A 255 16.90 -11.42 -3.26
C ASN A 255 17.01 -11.47 -4.79
N ASP A 256 16.23 -12.33 -5.43
CA ASP A 256 16.25 -12.48 -6.88
C ASP A 256 15.70 -11.23 -7.60
N HIS A 257 14.71 -10.54 -7.03
CA HIS A 257 13.99 -9.47 -7.73
C HIS A 257 14.34 -8.05 -7.28
N LEU A 258 14.88 -7.87 -6.07
CA LEU A 258 15.21 -6.54 -5.53
C LEU A 258 16.72 -6.29 -5.44
N ASN A 259 17.56 -7.31 -5.18
CA ASN A 259 19.01 -7.07 -5.01
C ASN A 259 19.74 -6.72 -6.33
N HIS A 260 19.15 -7.04 -7.49
CA HIS A 260 19.71 -6.67 -8.80
C HIS A 260 19.66 -5.16 -9.09
N ARG A 261 18.93 -4.35 -8.30
CA ARG A 261 18.93 -2.88 -8.45
C ARG A 261 20.23 -2.22 -7.95
N HIS A 262 21.15 -2.97 -7.34
CA HIS A 262 22.34 -2.42 -6.67
C HIS A 262 23.67 -3.00 -7.23
N GLY A 263 23.63 -3.69 -8.38
CA GLY A 263 24.79 -4.36 -8.98
C GLY A 263 25.61 -3.53 -9.98
N GLU A 264 25.23 -2.30 -10.31
CA GLU A 264 26.01 -1.41 -11.20
C GLU A 264 26.74 -0.31 -10.41
N LEU A 265 27.55 -0.68 -9.42
CA LEU A 265 28.61 0.20 -8.91
C LEU A 265 29.69 -0.68 -8.27
N HIS A 266 30.92 -0.50 -8.74
CA HIS A 266 32.16 -1.23 -8.39
C HIS A 266 32.54 -2.44 -9.26
N HIS A 267 32.68 -2.19 -10.56
CA HIS A 267 33.86 -2.70 -11.26
C HIS A 267 34.79 -1.53 -11.59
N GLU A 268 35.59 -1.17 -10.59
CA GLU A 268 36.81 -0.41 -10.82
C GLU A 268 37.90 -1.43 -11.20
N PRO A 269 38.55 -1.30 -12.38
CA PRO A 269 39.57 -2.24 -12.80
C PRO A 269 40.77 -2.10 -11.85
N ARG A 270 41.22 -3.22 -11.27
CA ARG A 270 42.50 -3.27 -10.56
C ARG A 270 43.61 -2.91 -11.53
N GLY A 271 44.08 -1.67 -11.45
CA GLY A 271 45.32 -1.25 -12.08
C GLY A 271 46.47 -2.03 -11.45
N ASN A 272 47.13 -2.85 -12.26
CA ASN A 272 48.43 -3.40 -11.92
C ASN A 272 49.46 -2.29 -11.98
N SER A 273 50.01 -1.92 -10.82
CA SER A 273 51.26 -1.19 -10.68
C SER A 273 52.16 -2.02 -9.78
N CYS A 274 52.98 -2.89 -10.40
CA CYS A 274 54.18 -3.39 -9.77
C CYS A 274 55.37 -2.65 -10.40
N ALA A 275 56.18 -2.06 -9.51
CA ALA A 275 57.55 -1.65 -9.77
C ALA A 275 58.45 -2.86 -10.04
#